data_AF-A0A6J7KRY8-F1
#
_entry.id   AF-A0A6J7KRY8-F1
#
_cell.length_a   1.000
_cell.length_b   1.000
_cell.length_c   1.000
_cell.angle_alpha   90.00
_cell.angle_beta   90.00
_cell.angle_gamma   90.00
#
_symmetry.space_group_name_H-M   'P 1'
#
loop_
_entity.id
_entity.type
_entity.pdbx_description
1 polymer ?
#
loop_
_entity_poly.entity_id
_entity_poly.type
_entity_poly.pdbx_seq_one_letter_code
_entity_poly.pdbx_strand_id
1 'polypeptide(L)'
;MQSSPLSTSEIAALNQRFETLTPQEIIRWSYEQFGDELITTSSFGDPVIAHMTWSTVVSSSVTLIDTQYLFAQTLWYANNIADSLKGKLVVLTPAETVKPDDLWMRDTATCCAIRKVAPLEHALISKKAWVTGLRRDDSTSRANTPLISHDMLRDVIKINPLANFTQRDYTSYLQEHQLEEHPLAGQGYSSIGCWPCTQPASVDGDARSGRWTGTDKTECGLHVTQDGTLTRATVELAKENA
;
A
#
# COMPACT_ATOMS: atom_id res chain seq x y z
N MET A 1 -18.03 14.95 15.49
CA MET A 1 -16.68 14.81 14.93
C MET A 1 -15.81 14.28 16.05
N GLN A 2 -15.32 13.05 15.96
CA GLN A 2 -14.30 12.60 16.90
C GLN A 2 -13.02 13.38 16.55
N SER A 3 -12.35 13.92 17.55
CA SER A 3 -11.04 14.55 17.34
C SER A 3 -10.05 13.46 16.94
N SER A 4 -9.21 13.72 15.92
CA SER A 4 -8.07 12.88 15.56
C SER A 4 -7.35 12.42 16.85
N PRO A 5 -6.98 11.13 16.95
CA PRO A 5 -6.34 10.61 18.16
C PRO A 5 -4.96 11.24 18.43
N LEU A 6 -4.38 11.94 17.45
CA LEU A 6 -3.12 12.67 17.57
C LEU A 6 -3.28 14.08 17.00
N SER A 7 -2.75 15.07 17.71
CA SER A 7 -2.62 16.46 17.26
C SER A 7 -1.54 16.62 16.18
N THR A 8 -1.61 17.72 15.43
CA THR A 8 -0.59 18.05 14.41
C THR A 8 0.82 18.13 15.01
N SER A 9 0.97 18.69 16.22
CA SER A 9 2.26 18.75 16.93
C SER A 9 2.78 17.37 17.31
N GLU A 10 1.91 16.46 17.75
CA GLU A 10 2.30 15.07 18.06
C GLU A 10 2.73 14.33 16.80
N ILE A 11 2.00 14.47 15.69
CA ILE A 11 2.37 13.88 14.39
C ILE A 11 3.74 14.40 13.93
N ALA A 12 4.02 15.70 14.08
CA ALA A 12 5.32 16.27 13.73
C ALA A 12 6.46 15.70 14.59
N ALA A 13 6.26 15.61 15.90
CA ALA A 13 7.24 15.03 16.82
C ALA A 13 7.48 13.53 16.55
N LEU A 14 6.42 12.77 16.25
CA LEU A 14 6.51 11.36 15.91
C LEU A 14 7.23 11.14 14.58
N ASN A 15 7.01 11.98 13.56
CA ASN A 15 7.80 11.90 12.33
C ASN A 15 9.30 12.07 12.61
N GLN A 16 9.70 13.10 13.37
CA GLN A 16 11.12 13.31 13.70
C GLN A 16 11.70 12.11 14.45
N ARG A 17 10.97 11.55 15.41
CA ARG A 17 11.40 10.37 16.16
C ARG A 17 11.49 9.13 15.28
N PHE A 18 10.52 8.91 14.39
CA PHE A 18 10.44 7.68 13.58
C PHE A 18 11.54 7.61 12.52
N GLU A 19 12.12 8.74 12.11
CA GLU A 19 13.27 8.74 11.18
C GLU A 19 14.49 7.98 11.73
N THR A 20 14.59 7.79 13.05
CA THR A 20 15.67 7.02 13.69
C THR A 20 15.27 5.60 14.10
N LEU A 21 14.02 5.19 13.87
CA LEU A 21 13.51 3.88 14.27
C LEU A 21 13.55 2.88 13.11
N THR A 22 13.66 1.60 13.47
CA THR A 22 13.43 0.51 12.54
C THR A 22 11.93 0.39 12.20
N PRO A 23 11.58 -0.13 11.02
CA PRO A 23 10.17 -0.38 10.68
C PRO A 23 9.45 -1.29 11.70
N GLN A 24 10.15 -2.28 12.26
CA GLN A 24 9.61 -3.16 13.30
C GLN A 24 9.25 -2.39 14.58
N GLU A 25 10.05 -1.41 14.99
CA GLU A 25 9.73 -0.54 16.13
C GLU A 25 8.49 0.33 15.85
N ILE A 26 8.36 0.86 14.64
CA ILE A 26 7.17 1.64 14.24
C ILE A 26 5.92 0.76 14.19
N ILE A 27 6.02 -0.46 13.66
CA ILE A 27 4.94 -1.45 13.66
C ILE A 27 4.52 -1.76 15.10
N ARG A 28 5.48 -2.09 15.97
CA ARG A 28 5.21 -2.40 17.39
C ARG A 28 4.50 -1.25 18.07
N TRP A 29 5.04 -0.03 17.95
CA TRP A 29 4.41 1.18 18.49
C TRP A 29 2.98 1.36 17.99
N SER A 30 2.74 1.11 16.69
CA SER A 30 1.41 1.28 16.10
C SER A 30 0.38 0.33 16.72
N TYR A 31 0.76 -0.95 16.91
CA TYR A 31 -0.11 -1.93 17.56
C TYR A 31 -0.29 -1.66 19.07
N GLU A 32 0.74 -1.19 19.77
CA GLU A 32 0.64 -0.77 21.17
C GLU A 32 -0.29 0.43 21.36
N GLN A 33 -0.23 1.39 20.42
CA GLN A 33 -1.00 2.63 20.50
C GLN A 33 -2.48 2.45 20.13
N PHE A 34 -2.76 1.64 19.11
CA PHE A 34 -4.10 1.59 18.51
C PHE A 34 -4.80 0.24 18.68
N GLY A 35 -4.08 -0.84 19.02
CA GLY A 35 -4.64 -2.17 19.24
C GLY A 35 -5.57 -2.61 18.11
N ASP A 36 -6.79 -3.01 18.47
CA ASP A 36 -7.81 -3.48 17.53
C ASP A 36 -8.41 -2.37 16.63
N GLU A 37 -8.15 -1.10 16.93
CA GLU A 37 -8.56 0.05 16.10
C GLU A 37 -7.58 0.33 14.95
N LEU A 38 -6.56 -0.52 14.77
CA LEU A 38 -5.60 -0.46 13.66
C LEU A 38 -5.96 -1.44 12.54
N ILE A 39 -5.68 -1.05 11.31
CA ILE A 39 -5.65 -1.95 10.16
C ILE A 39 -4.29 -1.88 9.46
N THR A 40 -3.65 -3.02 9.21
CA THR A 40 -2.50 -3.11 8.31
C THR A 40 -2.98 -3.62 6.96
N THR A 41 -2.62 -2.94 5.88
CA THR A 41 -2.94 -3.41 4.51
C THR A 41 -1.69 -3.77 3.72
N SER A 42 -1.76 -4.83 2.94
CA SER A 42 -0.76 -5.18 1.92
C SER A 42 -1.45 -5.50 0.59
N SER A 43 -0.84 -5.06 -0.52
CA SER A 43 -1.28 -5.48 -1.86
C SER A 43 -0.73 -6.87 -2.23
N PHE A 44 0.27 -7.35 -1.48
CA PHE A 44 1.06 -8.54 -1.78
C PHE A 44 1.79 -8.51 -3.14
N GLY A 45 1.81 -7.38 -3.85
CA GLY A 45 2.84 -7.13 -4.86
C GLY A 45 4.22 -6.92 -4.23
N ASP A 46 4.23 -6.43 -2.99
CA ASP A 46 5.36 -6.43 -2.05
C ASP A 46 4.89 -7.15 -0.76
N PRO A 47 5.57 -8.22 -0.31
CA PRO A 47 5.19 -8.97 0.89
C PRO A 47 5.69 -8.36 2.21
N VAL A 48 6.65 -7.43 2.19
CA VAL A 48 7.51 -7.10 3.33
C VAL A 48 6.67 -6.57 4.49
N ILE A 49 5.75 -5.62 4.25
CA ILE A 49 4.92 -5.08 5.33
C ILE A 49 4.07 -6.17 6.00
N ALA A 50 3.58 -7.15 5.23
CA ALA A 50 2.76 -8.24 5.75
C ALA A 50 3.62 -9.18 6.61
N HIS A 51 4.71 -9.68 6.05
CA HIS A 51 5.64 -10.57 6.73
C HIS A 51 6.21 -9.93 8.01
N MET A 52 6.64 -8.67 7.91
CA MET A 52 7.22 -7.93 9.02
C MET A 52 6.19 -7.65 10.12
N THR A 53 4.94 -7.37 9.77
CA THR A 53 3.86 -7.17 10.74
C THR A 53 3.61 -8.44 11.56
N TRP A 54 3.40 -9.57 10.88
CA TRP A 54 3.17 -10.86 11.56
C TRP A 54 4.37 -11.32 12.38
N SER A 55 5.60 -11.07 11.89
CA SER A 55 6.84 -11.41 12.61
C SER A 55 7.08 -10.53 13.85
N THR A 56 6.58 -9.29 13.83
CA THR A 56 6.77 -8.33 14.94
C THR A 56 5.69 -8.46 16.00
N VAL A 57 4.44 -8.66 15.58
CA VAL A 57 3.26 -8.73 16.45
C VAL A 57 2.46 -9.98 16.07
N VAL A 58 2.66 -11.08 16.80
CA VAL A 58 2.10 -12.40 16.46
C VAL A 58 0.56 -12.41 16.40
N SER A 59 -0.11 -11.59 17.21
CA SER A 59 -1.58 -11.45 17.21
C SER A 59 -2.13 -10.54 16.11
N SER A 60 -1.26 -9.92 15.31
CA SER A 60 -1.68 -8.96 14.27
C SER A 60 -2.46 -9.63 13.14
N SER A 61 -3.22 -8.80 12.42
CA SER A 61 -3.83 -9.18 11.16
C SER A 61 -3.39 -8.25 10.04
N VAL A 62 -3.17 -8.82 8.86
CA VAL A 62 -2.89 -8.07 7.64
C VAL A 62 -4.07 -8.23 6.69
N THR A 63 -4.45 -7.13 6.05
CA THR A 63 -5.60 -7.05 5.18
C THR A 63 -5.18 -6.96 3.72
N LEU A 64 -5.72 -7.85 2.89
CA LEU A 64 -5.66 -7.78 1.43
C LEU A 64 -6.99 -7.24 0.90
N ILE A 65 -6.95 -6.34 -0.08
CA ILE A 65 -8.15 -5.93 -0.83
C ILE A 65 -8.22 -6.74 -2.12
N ASP A 66 -9.07 -7.76 -2.14
CA ASP A 66 -9.35 -8.53 -3.35
C ASP A 66 -10.35 -7.79 -4.24
N THR A 67 -9.80 -7.17 -5.27
CA THR A 67 -10.55 -6.38 -6.26
C THR A 67 -11.44 -7.20 -7.19
N GLN A 68 -11.41 -8.54 -7.10
CA GLN A 68 -11.90 -9.52 -8.08
C GLN A 68 -11.09 -9.56 -9.39
N TYR A 69 -9.99 -8.79 -9.46
CA TYR A 69 -9.09 -8.73 -10.61
C TYR A 69 -7.61 -8.83 -10.22
N LEU A 70 -7.30 -9.34 -9.04
CA LEU A 70 -5.90 -9.67 -8.73
C LEU A 70 -5.43 -10.80 -9.64
N PHE A 71 -4.12 -10.89 -9.88
CA PHE A 71 -3.55 -12.10 -10.46
C PHE A 71 -3.78 -13.28 -9.51
N ALA A 72 -4.05 -14.47 -10.07
CA ALA A 72 -4.15 -15.68 -9.26
C ALA A 72 -2.85 -15.95 -8.47
N GLN A 73 -1.70 -15.60 -9.05
CA GLN A 73 -0.39 -15.63 -8.40
C GLN A 73 -0.34 -14.74 -7.15
N THR A 74 -0.97 -13.56 -7.17
CA THR A 74 -1.02 -12.66 -6.00
C THR A 74 -1.86 -13.24 -4.87
N LEU A 75 -3.00 -13.85 -5.19
CA LEU A 75 -3.83 -14.54 -4.19
C LEU A 75 -3.09 -15.74 -3.59
N TRP A 76 -2.46 -16.56 -4.44
CA TRP A 76 -1.64 -17.69 -3.99
C TRP A 76 -0.49 -17.23 -3.08
N TYR A 77 0.23 -16.20 -3.51
CA TYR A 77 1.38 -15.66 -2.79
C TYR A 77 0.99 -15.09 -1.42
N ALA A 78 -0.13 -14.37 -1.34
CA ALA A 78 -0.65 -13.86 -0.08
C ALA A 78 -0.99 -14.98 0.92
N ASN A 79 -1.66 -16.04 0.45
CA ASN A 79 -1.99 -17.19 1.28
C ASN A 79 -0.72 -17.94 1.73
N ASN A 80 0.24 -18.18 0.84
CA ASN A 80 1.47 -18.89 1.19
C ASN A 80 2.28 -18.18 2.29
N ILE A 81 2.40 -16.86 2.23
CA ILE A 81 3.12 -16.09 3.26
C ILE A 81 2.33 -16.09 4.57
N ALA A 82 1.01 -15.95 4.50
CA ALA A 82 0.17 -16.04 5.69
C ALA A 82 0.34 -17.41 6.36
N ASP A 83 0.27 -18.49 5.58
CA ASP A 83 0.39 -19.87 6.07
C ASP A 83 1.77 -20.16 6.66
N SER A 84 2.85 -19.69 6.02
CA SER A 84 4.22 -19.91 6.51
C SER A 84 4.48 -19.29 7.89
N LEU A 85 3.81 -18.18 8.19
CA LEU A 85 3.90 -17.47 9.47
C LEU A 85 2.74 -17.77 10.43
N LYS A 86 1.74 -18.57 10.01
CA LYS A 86 0.44 -18.71 10.69
C LYS A 86 -0.21 -17.33 10.96
N GLY A 87 0.02 -16.39 10.04
CA GLY A 87 -0.47 -15.03 10.09
C GLY A 87 -1.97 -14.95 9.81
N LYS A 88 -2.66 -14.04 10.50
CA LYS A 88 -4.07 -13.78 10.26
C LYS A 88 -4.23 -12.88 9.01
N LEU A 89 -4.56 -13.48 7.88
CA LEU A 89 -4.93 -12.77 6.65
C LEU A 89 -6.43 -12.46 6.63
N VAL A 90 -6.78 -11.19 6.45
CA VAL A 90 -8.16 -10.73 6.26
C VAL A 90 -8.32 -10.29 4.81
N VAL A 91 -9.36 -10.77 4.13
CA VAL A 91 -9.64 -10.41 2.74
C VAL A 91 -10.87 -9.50 2.69
N LEU A 92 -10.67 -8.28 2.19
CA LEU A 92 -11.76 -7.36 1.88
C LEU A 92 -12.13 -7.50 0.41
N THR A 93 -13.42 -7.67 0.15
CA THR A 93 -13.97 -7.71 -1.21
C THR A 93 -14.89 -6.51 -1.43
N PRO A 94 -15.13 -6.10 -2.69
CA PRO A 94 -16.23 -5.21 -3.04
C PRO A 94 -17.56 -5.72 -2.49
N ALA A 95 -18.55 -4.83 -2.39
CA ALA A 95 -19.93 -5.21 -2.02
C ALA A 95 -20.46 -6.33 -2.93
N GLU A 96 -21.30 -7.22 -2.41
CA GLU A 96 -21.76 -8.41 -3.14
C GLU A 96 -22.48 -8.10 -4.46
N THR A 97 -23.06 -6.91 -4.56
CA THR A 97 -23.72 -6.38 -5.77
C THR A 97 -22.74 -6.03 -6.88
N VAL A 98 -21.46 -5.82 -6.56
CA VAL A 98 -20.39 -5.57 -7.52
C VAL A 98 -19.93 -6.89 -8.11
N LYS A 99 -20.25 -7.11 -9.39
CA LYS A 99 -19.85 -8.29 -10.16
C LYS A 99 -18.72 -7.95 -11.13
N PRO A 100 -17.84 -8.90 -11.51
CA PRO A 100 -16.84 -8.67 -12.55
C PRO A 100 -17.47 -8.21 -13.88
N ASP A 101 -16.93 -7.13 -14.42
CA ASP A 101 -17.31 -6.44 -15.66
C ASP A 101 -16.07 -5.96 -16.46
N ASP A 102 -16.28 -5.11 -17.46
CA ASP A 102 -15.24 -4.50 -18.29
C ASP A 102 -14.99 -3.02 -17.93
N LEU A 103 -15.49 -2.54 -16.78
CA LEU A 103 -15.39 -1.13 -16.40
C LEU A 103 -13.95 -0.63 -16.33
N TRP A 104 -13.00 -1.51 -16.00
CA TRP A 104 -11.57 -1.19 -16.00
C TRP A 104 -11.05 -0.71 -17.37
N MET A 105 -11.66 -1.12 -18.49
CA MET A 105 -11.31 -0.67 -19.84
C MET A 105 -11.83 0.74 -20.14
N ARG A 106 -13.02 1.07 -19.63
CA ARG A 106 -13.76 2.29 -20.00
C ARG A 106 -13.57 3.42 -18.99
N ASP A 107 -13.43 3.08 -17.71
CA ASP A 107 -13.23 4.00 -16.60
C ASP A 107 -12.47 3.31 -15.45
N THR A 108 -11.15 3.30 -15.56
CA THR A 108 -10.29 2.69 -14.55
C THR A 108 -10.36 3.42 -13.20
N ALA A 109 -10.73 4.71 -13.17
CA ALA A 109 -10.85 5.46 -11.94
C ALA A 109 -12.07 4.99 -11.14
N THR A 110 -13.23 4.92 -11.77
CA THR A 110 -14.47 4.39 -11.15
C THR A 110 -14.30 2.92 -10.78
N CYS A 111 -13.65 2.11 -11.62
CA CYS A 111 -13.32 0.73 -11.29
C CYS A 111 -12.48 0.63 -9.99
N CYS A 112 -11.42 1.44 -9.86
CA CYS A 112 -10.63 1.49 -8.62
C CYS A 112 -11.43 2.01 -7.43
N ALA A 113 -12.30 3.02 -7.63
CA ALA A 113 -13.13 3.56 -6.57
C ALA A 113 -14.06 2.49 -5.97
N ILE A 114 -14.78 1.77 -6.83
CA ILE A 114 -15.73 0.73 -6.40
C ILE A 114 -15.00 -0.47 -5.78
N ARG A 115 -13.86 -0.89 -6.37
CA ARG A 115 -13.24 -2.19 -6.03
C ARG A 115 -12.09 -2.11 -5.04
N LYS A 116 -11.53 -0.93 -4.79
CA LYS A 116 -10.41 -0.72 -3.87
C LYS A 116 -10.76 0.28 -2.78
N VAL A 117 -11.22 1.46 -3.19
CA VAL A 117 -11.42 2.59 -2.27
C VAL A 117 -12.62 2.35 -1.37
N ALA A 118 -13.79 2.05 -1.93
CA ALA A 118 -15.00 1.78 -1.17
C ALA A 118 -14.86 0.64 -0.13
N PRO A 119 -14.29 -0.55 -0.45
CA PRO A 119 -14.11 -1.59 0.56
C PRO A 119 -13.10 -1.19 1.64
N LEU A 120 -12.03 -0.46 1.30
CA LEU A 120 -11.10 0.07 2.30
C LEU A 120 -11.78 1.09 3.23
N GLU A 121 -12.52 2.04 2.66
CA GLU A 121 -13.22 3.07 3.42
C GLU A 121 -14.24 2.45 4.38
N HIS A 122 -15.00 1.45 3.93
CA HIS A 122 -15.90 0.70 4.79
C HIS A 122 -15.16 0.05 5.98
N ALA A 123 -14.00 -0.57 5.72
CA ALA A 123 -13.20 -1.21 6.77
C ALA A 123 -12.56 -0.20 7.75
N LEU A 124 -12.38 1.05 7.34
CA LEU A 124 -11.79 2.12 8.15
C LEU A 124 -12.80 2.87 9.03
N ILE A 125 -14.11 2.76 8.79
CA ILE A 125 -15.15 3.47 9.56
C ILE A 125 -15.01 3.29 11.07
N SER A 126 -14.59 2.10 11.51
CA SER A 126 -14.42 1.77 12.94
C SER A 126 -12.95 1.73 13.37
N LYS A 127 -12.05 2.39 12.63
CA LYS A 127 -10.61 2.36 12.86
C LYS A 127 -10.10 3.76 13.15
N LYS A 128 -8.98 3.82 13.86
CA LYS A 128 -8.25 5.06 14.18
C LYS A 128 -6.90 5.14 13.48
N ALA A 129 -6.39 4.02 12.98
CA ALA A 129 -5.09 3.97 12.34
C ALA A 129 -5.03 2.98 11.17
N TRP A 130 -4.17 3.31 10.19
CA TRP A 130 -3.96 2.54 8.98
C TRP A 130 -2.47 2.43 8.66
N VAL A 131 -1.92 1.22 8.74
CA VAL A 131 -0.55 0.89 8.34
C VAL A 131 -0.52 0.47 6.88
N THR A 132 0.42 1.04 6.11
CA THR A 132 0.65 0.70 4.70
C THR A 132 2.10 0.31 4.42
N GLY A 133 2.32 -0.41 3.32
CA GLY A 133 3.66 -0.75 2.81
C GLY A 133 4.26 0.28 1.85
N LEU A 134 3.81 1.54 1.88
CA LEU A 134 4.36 2.59 1.02
C LEU A 134 5.84 2.87 1.33
N ARG A 135 6.65 2.99 0.27
CA ARG A 135 8.06 3.38 0.35
C ARG A 135 8.31 4.64 -0.46
N ARG A 136 9.23 5.49 -0.01
CA ARG A 136 9.67 6.68 -0.77
C ARG A 136 10.32 6.28 -2.10
N ASP A 137 10.91 5.09 -2.14
CA ASP A 137 11.63 4.51 -3.29
C ASP A 137 10.70 3.88 -4.35
N ASP A 138 9.38 3.82 -4.11
CA ASP A 138 8.43 3.20 -5.05
C ASP A 138 8.18 4.04 -6.32
N SER A 139 8.26 5.37 -6.22
CA SER A 139 8.07 6.32 -7.31
C SER A 139 8.42 7.76 -6.90
N THR A 140 8.66 8.61 -7.89
CA THR A 140 8.86 10.06 -7.69
C THR A 140 7.71 10.72 -6.93
N SER A 141 6.46 10.34 -7.22
CA SER A 141 5.26 10.84 -6.52
C SER A 141 5.19 10.46 -5.04
N ARG A 142 6.00 9.49 -4.59
CA ARG A 142 6.04 8.98 -3.21
C ARG A 142 7.28 9.41 -2.44
N ALA A 143 8.22 10.11 -3.07
CA ALA A 143 9.50 10.50 -2.48
C ALA A 143 9.38 11.24 -1.14
N ASN A 144 8.28 11.98 -0.94
CA ASN A 144 7.99 12.75 0.28
C ASN A 144 6.99 12.06 1.22
N THR A 145 6.80 10.75 1.11
CA THR A 145 5.86 10.00 1.96
C THR A 145 6.29 10.13 3.44
N PRO A 146 5.45 10.67 4.33
CA PRO A 146 5.76 10.77 5.76
C PRO A 146 5.67 9.39 6.42
N LEU A 147 6.40 9.19 7.52
CA LEU A 147 6.30 7.97 8.33
C LEU A 147 4.95 7.90 9.05
N ILE A 148 4.39 9.05 9.42
CA ILE A 148 3.07 9.17 10.04
C ILE A 148 2.35 10.44 9.56
N SER A 149 1.05 10.34 9.27
CA SER A 149 0.22 11.47 8.84
C SER A 149 -1.23 11.24 9.24
N HIS A 150 -2.06 12.29 9.23
CA HIS A 150 -3.52 12.15 9.31
C HIS A 150 -4.09 12.07 7.89
N ASP A 151 -4.79 10.99 7.56
CA ASP A 151 -5.62 10.91 6.36
C ASP A 151 -6.95 11.60 6.69
N MET A 152 -7.05 12.90 6.37
CA MET A 152 -8.23 13.71 6.70
C MET A 152 -9.50 13.22 6.00
N LEU A 153 -9.38 12.59 4.83
CA LEU A 153 -10.54 12.08 4.09
C LEU A 153 -11.20 10.92 4.84
N ARG A 154 -10.39 10.07 5.47
CA ARG A 154 -10.83 8.85 6.17
C ARG A 154 -10.82 8.98 7.69
N ASP A 155 -10.34 10.10 8.20
CA ASP A 155 -10.17 10.42 9.61
C ASP A 155 -9.36 9.37 10.40
N VAL A 156 -8.26 8.90 9.82
CA VAL A 156 -7.36 7.91 10.46
C VAL A 156 -5.91 8.36 10.44
N ILE A 157 -5.15 7.91 11.44
CA ILE A 157 -3.70 8.06 11.46
C ILE A 157 -3.09 7.05 10.49
N LYS A 158 -2.55 7.53 9.37
CA LYS A 158 -1.84 6.72 8.40
C LYS A 158 -0.37 6.60 8.79
N ILE A 159 0.13 5.37 8.90
CA ILE A 159 1.51 5.05 9.25
C ILE A 159 2.15 4.26 8.10
N ASN A 160 3.37 4.64 7.70
CA ASN A 160 4.11 4.02 6.61
C ASN A 160 5.47 3.54 7.15
N PRO A 161 5.54 2.41 7.89
CA PRO A 161 6.78 1.96 8.53
C PRO A 161 7.94 1.75 7.55
N LEU A 162 7.62 1.44 6.30
CA LEU A 162 8.58 1.22 5.22
C LEU A 162 8.91 2.49 4.41
N ALA A 163 8.53 3.68 4.87
CA ALA A 163 8.76 4.90 4.08
C ALA A 163 10.25 5.08 3.71
N ASN A 164 11.17 4.73 4.61
CA ASN A 164 12.62 4.80 4.38
C ASN A 164 13.24 3.54 3.77
N PHE A 165 12.45 2.49 3.55
CA PHE A 165 12.95 1.23 3.03
C PHE A 165 13.33 1.40 1.55
N THR A 166 14.59 1.18 1.24
CA THR A 166 15.10 1.24 -0.14
C THR A 166 14.88 -0.08 -0.87
N GLN A 167 15.04 -0.08 -2.18
CA GLN A 167 15.04 -1.31 -2.98
C GLN A 167 16.14 -2.30 -2.53
N ARG A 168 17.27 -1.79 -2.04
CA ARG A 168 18.33 -2.62 -1.44
C ARG A 168 17.87 -3.28 -0.14
N ASP A 169 17.20 -2.53 0.73
CA ASP A 169 16.67 -3.06 1.98
C ASP A 169 15.60 -4.13 1.72
N TYR A 170 14.74 -3.90 0.73
CA TYR A 170 13.77 -4.89 0.27
C TYR A 170 14.44 -6.19 -0.15
N THR A 171 15.42 -6.14 -1.06
CA THR A 171 16.11 -7.34 -1.54
C THR A 171 16.86 -8.03 -0.40
N SER A 172 17.50 -7.27 0.48
CA SER A 172 18.18 -7.82 1.66
C SER A 172 17.20 -8.51 2.61
N TYR A 173 16.02 -7.91 2.82
CA TYR A 173 14.97 -8.46 3.68
C TYR A 173 14.42 -9.77 3.14
N LEU A 174 14.14 -9.85 1.84
CA LEU A 174 13.70 -11.10 1.22
C LEU A 174 14.74 -12.20 1.39
N GLN A 175 16.02 -11.88 1.17
CA GLN A 175 17.11 -12.84 1.32
C GLN A 175 17.28 -13.30 2.77
N GLU A 176 17.30 -12.38 3.72
CA GLU A 176 17.47 -12.66 5.15
C GLU A 176 16.36 -13.57 5.68
N HIS A 177 15.13 -13.31 5.27
CA HIS A 177 13.96 -14.07 5.71
C HIS A 177 13.60 -15.26 4.80
N GLN A 178 14.43 -15.55 3.79
CA GLN A 178 14.20 -16.62 2.80
C GLN A 178 12.80 -16.53 2.17
N LEU A 179 12.34 -15.30 1.93
CA LEU A 179 11.07 -15.04 1.26
C LEU A 179 11.27 -15.13 -0.24
N GLU A 180 10.49 -15.99 -0.87
CA GLU A 180 10.42 -16.04 -2.32
C GLU A 180 9.90 -14.70 -2.85
N GLU A 181 10.43 -14.24 -3.98
CA GLU A 181 9.83 -13.12 -4.70
C GLU A 181 8.42 -13.47 -5.20
N HIS A 182 7.62 -12.45 -5.48
CA HIS A 182 6.33 -12.68 -6.12
C HIS A 182 6.51 -13.48 -7.43
N PRO A 183 5.68 -14.49 -7.76
CA PRO A 183 5.85 -15.35 -8.95
C PRO A 183 5.88 -14.65 -10.32
N LEU A 184 5.55 -13.37 -10.36
CA LEU A 184 5.56 -12.54 -11.58
C LEU A 184 6.82 -11.66 -11.67
N ALA A 185 7.60 -11.51 -10.60
CA ALA A 185 8.80 -10.68 -10.58
C ALA A 185 9.80 -11.13 -11.65
N GLY A 186 10.08 -12.44 -11.72
CA GLY A 186 10.95 -13.04 -12.76
C GLY A 186 10.40 -12.96 -14.20
N GLN A 187 9.18 -12.46 -14.39
CA GLN A 187 8.57 -12.21 -15.70
C GLN A 187 8.58 -10.72 -16.07
N GLY A 188 9.34 -9.89 -15.34
CA GLY A 188 9.48 -8.46 -15.59
C GLY A 188 8.42 -7.58 -14.90
N TYR A 189 7.57 -8.14 -14.03
CA TYR A 189 6.58 -7.36 -13.29
C TYR A 189 7.20 -6.77 -12.01
N SER A 190 7.67 -5.54 -12.08
CA SER A 190 8.28 -4.82 -10.94
C SER A 190 7.28 -4.04 -10.07
N SER A 191 6.06 -3.80 -10.56
CA SER A 191 4.94 -3.31 -9.74
C SER A 191 3.68 -4.07 -10.07
N ILE A 192 3.09 -4.74 -9.09
CA ILE A 192 1.98 -5.67 -9.30
C ILE A 192 0.69 -5.11 -8.71
N GLY A 193 -0.35 -5.05 -9.54
CA GLY A 193 -1.71 -4.66 -9.15
C GLY A 193 -2.74 -5.63 -9.69
N CYS A 194 -3.85 -5.09 -10.21
CA CYS A 194 -4.86 -5.91 -10.87
C CYS A 194 -4.35 -6.38 -12.24
N TRP A 195 -4.69 -7.59 -12.65
CA TRP A 195 -4.26 -8.18 -13.93
C TRP A 195 -4.58 -7.32 -15.17
N PRO A 196 -5.73 -6.62 -15.28
CA PRO A 196 -6.00 -5.87 -16.50
C PRO A 196 -5.26 -4.53 -16.57
N CYS A 197 -4.65 -4.08 -15.47
CA CYS A 197 -4.00 -2.76 -15.37
C CYS A 197 -2.51 -2.86 -15.00
N THR A 198 -1.90 -4.03 -15.24
CA THR A 198 -0.51 -4.32 -14.92
C THR A 198 0.12 -5.08 -16.08
N GLN A 199 1.26 -4.59 -16.55
CA GLN A 199 2.13 -5.20 -17.55
C GLN A 199 3.54 -5.32 -16.95
N PRO A 200 4.45 -6.11 -17.57
CA PRO A 200 5.87 -5.99 -17.29
C PRO A 200 6.34 -4.55 -17.44
N ALA A 201 7.33 -4.13 -16.64
CA ALA A 201 7.92 -2.80 -16.79
C ALA A 201 8.55 -2.64 -18.18
N SER A 202 8.36 -1.45 -18.74
CA SER A 202 8.79 -1.11 -20.11
C SER A 202 9.84 0.00 -20.16
N VAL A 203 10.12 0.64 -19.01
CA VAL A 203 11.08 1.74 -18.89
C VAL A 203 12.09 1.40 -17.79
N ASP A 204 13.38 1.45 -18.15
CA ASP A 204 14.47 1.23 -17.21
C ASP A 204 14.45 2.29 -16.11
N GLY A 205 14.56 1.84 -14.86
CA GLY A 205 14.54 2.73 -13.68
C GLY A 205 13.14 3.19 -13.24
N ASP A 206 12.07 2.87 -13.96
CA ASP A 206 10.69 3.08 -13.51
C ASP A 206 9.97 1.74 -13.27
N ALA A 207 9.98 1.31 -12.00
CA ALA A 207 9.33 0.09 -11.55
C ALA A 207 7.80 0.09 -11.76
N ARG A 208 7.19 1.25 -12.00
CA ARG A 208 5.74 1.39 -12.20
C ARG A 208 5.35 1.65 -13.65
N SER A 209 6.30 1.65 -14.59
CA SER A 209 6.03 1.87 -16.02
C SER A 209 5.02 0.89 -16.63
N GLY A 210 4.88 -0.31 -16.06
CA GLY A 210 3.86 -1.29 -16.44
C GLY A 210 2.46 -1.04 -15.87
N ARG A 211 2.24 0.03 -15.10
CA ARG A 211 0.96 0.36 -14.45
C ARG A 211 0.19 1.37 -15.29
N TRP A 212 -1.05 1.03 -15.67
CA TRP A 212 -1.92 1.92 -16.45
C TRP A 212 -1.29 2.47 -17.73
N THR A 213 -0.47 1.64 -18.40
CA THR A 213 0.22 1.98 -19.65
C THR A 213 -0.75 2.57 -20.69
N GLY A 214 -0.37 3.69 -21.30
CA GLY A 214 -1.19 4.40 -22.28
C GLY A 214 -2.25 5.35 -21.68
N THR A 215 -2.17 5.67 -20.38
CA THR A 215 -3.07 6.63 -19.71
C THR A 215 -2.27 7.61 -18.84
N ASP A 216 -2.87 8.75 -18.47
CA ASP A 216 -2.26 9.73 -17.55
C ASP A 216 -2.34 9.32 -16.07
N LYS A 217 -2.79 8.09 -15.77
CA LYS A 217 -3.04 7.63 -14.40
C LYS A 217 -1.76 7.14 -13.74
N THR A 218 -1.39 7.77 -12.63
CA THR A 218 -0.15 7.45 -11.89
C THR A 218 -0.38 6.71 -10.57
N GLU A 219 -1.58 6.84 -10.00
CA GLU A 219 -1.97 6.21 -8.73
C GLU A 219 -3.39 5.66 -8.75
N CYS A 220 -3.61 4.66 -7.89
CA CYS A 220 -4.87 3.91 -7.84
C CYS A 220 -6.00 4.64 -7.11
N GLY A 221 -5.69 5.67 -6.33
CA GLY A 221 -6.65 6.44 -5.54
C GLY A 221 -6.83 6.00 -4.08
N LEU A 222 -6.14 4.94 -3.65
CA LEU A 222 -6.10 4.54 -2.23
C LEU A 222 -5.31 5.54 -1.37
N HIS A 223 -4.29 6.16 -1.94
CA HIS A 223 -3.42 7.08 -1.22
C HIS A 223 -3.75 8.50 -1.63
N VAL A 224 -4.00 9.32 -0.63
CA VAL A 224 -4.19 10.77 -0.76
C VAL A 224 -3.04 11.47 -0.06
N THR A 225 -2.77 12.71 -0.47
CA THR A 225 -1.91 13.64 0.25
C THR A 225 -2.57 14.05 1.57
N GLN A 226 -1.82 14.72 2.45
CA GLN A 226 -2.31 15.10 3.78
C GLN A 226 -3.55 16.01 3.72
N ASP A 227 -3.67 16.84 2.69
CA ASP A 227 -4.82 17.72 2.41
C ASP A 227 -6.02 16.97 1.79
N GLY A 228 -5.95 15.64 1.63
CA GLY A 228 -7.01 14.83 1.05
C GLY A 228 -7.04 14.83 -0.49
N THR A 229 -6.07 15.48 -1.14
CA THR A 229 -5.93 15.47 -2.60
C THR A 229 -5.37 14.12 -3.07
N LEU A 230 -5.82 13.62 -4.22
CA LEU A 230 -5.25 12.38 -4.78
C LEU A 230 -3.78 12.62 -5.17
N THR A 231 -2.87 11.71 -4.79
CA THR A 231 -1.48 11.76 -5.26
C THR A 231 -1.45 11.53 -6.77
N ARG A 232 -1.32 12.60 -7.56
CA ARG A 232 -1.01 12.54 -8.99
C ARG A 232 0.46 12.88 -9.15
N ALA A 233 1.21 12.14 -9.97
CA ALA A 233 2.54 12.59 -10.32
C ALA A 233 2.38 13.88 -11.14
N THR A 234 3.00 14.97 -10.69
CA THR A 234 3.24 16.13 -11.55
C THR A 234 4.18 15.63 -12.63
N VAL A 235 3.65 15.35 -13.83
CA VAL A 235 4.50 15.28 -15.01
C VAL A 235 4.97 16.70 -15.25
N GLU A 236 6.20 17.02 -14.84
CA GLU A 236 6.89 18.17 -15.41
C GLU A 236 6.98 17.90 -16.91
N LEU A 237 6.13 18.59 -17.68
CA LEU A 237 6.32 18.70 -19.11
C LEU A 237 7.68 19.35 -19.30
N ALA A 238 8.67 18.54 -19.69
CA ALA A 238 9.93 19.03 -20.21
C ALA A 238 9.58 20.04 -21.32
N LYS A 239 9.97 21.30 -21.09
CA LYS A 239 9.87 22.34 -22.10
C LYS A 239 10.79 21.95 -23.25
N GLU A 240 10.22 21.39 -24.31
CA GLU A 240 10.87 21.32 -25.61
C GLU A 240 10.22 22.33 -26.57
N ASN A 241 11.03 23.36 -26.87
CA ASN A 241 11.16 24.09 -28.13
C ASN A 241 9.97 24.91 -28.66
N ALA A 242 10.08 26.22 -28.45
CA ALA A 242 9.69 27.25 -29.41
C ALA A 242 10.89 28.20 -29.62
#